data_AF-A9D4Q1-F1
#
_entry.id   AF-A9D4Q1-F1
#
_cell.length_a   1.000
_cell.length_b   1.000
_cell.length_c   1.000
_cell.angle_alpha   90.00
_cell.angle_beta   90.00
_cell.angle_gamma   90.00
#
_symmetry.space_group_name_H-M   'P 1'
#
loop_
_entity.id
_entity.type
_entity.pdbx_description
1 polymer ?
#
loop_
_entity_poly.entity_id
_entity_poly.type
_entity_poly.pdbx_seq_one_letter_code
_entity_poly.pdbx_strand_id
1 'polypeptide(L)'
;MMAHVAREPRPLYIIAPDLWQCRQAAIAHGLDPETMENVRSITDAYQLRGTRPGTPFITHGRDTWVKAMANVHALDTAIDLLVRTGRLRVASSDDLAAVQGESVGAGQ
;
A
#
# COMPACT_ATOMS: atom_id res chain seq x y z
N MET A 1 -4.12 -6.73 -32.89
CA MET A 1 -4.59 -5.58 -32.11
C MET A 1 -5.17 -6.13 -30.81
N MET A 2 -4.33 -6.31 -29.79
CA MET A 2 -4.75 -6.86 -28.50
C MET A 2 -5.32 -5.73 -27.66
N ALA A 3 -6.61 -5.78 -27.36
CA ALA A 3 -7.26 -4.85 -26.46
C ALA A 3 -6.67 -5.06 -25.05
N HIS A 4 -5.81 -4.14 -24.62
CA HIS A 4 -5.54 -4.02 -23.19
C HIS A 4 -6.85 -3.58 -22.55
N VAL A 5 -7.57 -4.52 -21.95
CA VAL A 5 -8.63 -4.19 -20.99
C VAL A 5 -7.95 -3.30 -19.95
N ALA A 6 -8.27 -2.02 -19.95
CA ALA A 6 -7.81 -1.06 -18.96
C ALA A 6 -8.32 -1.56 -17.61
N ARG A 7 -7.51 -2.37 -16.91
CA ARG A 7 -7.77 -2.75 -15.52
C ARG A 7 -7.75 -1.45 -14.75
N GLU A 8 -8.85 -1.11 -14.11
CA GLU A 8 -8.88 0.01 -13.16
C GLU A 8 -7.64 -0.07 -12.26
N PRO A 9 -6.87 1.03 -12.15
CA PRO A 9 -5.62 1.03 -11.40
C PRO A 9 -5.94 0.67 -9.96
N ARG A 10 -5.31 -0.38 -9.44
CA ARG A 10 -5.54 -0.85 -8.08
C ARG A 10 -4.90 0.13 -7.12
N PRO A 11 -5.59 0.51 -6.02
CA PRO A 11 -4.98 1.42 -5.08
C PRO A 11 -3.76 0.77 -4.41
N LEU A 12 -2.72 1.56 -4.19
CA LEU A 12 -1.59 1.16 -3.34
C LEU A 12 -2.05 1.20 -1.88
N TYR A 13 -1.82 0.10 -1.17
CA TYR A 13 -2.10 0.04 0.27
C TYR A 13 -0.88 0.49 1.06
N ILE A 14 -1.08 1.43 1.97
CA ILE A 14 -0.08 1.82 2.96
C ILE A 14 -0.55 1.23 4.28
N ILE A 15 0.12 0.17 4.74
CA ILE A 15 -0.31 -0.58 5.90
C ILE A 15 0.60 -0.25 7.08
N ALA A 16 0.04 0.26 8.17
CA ALA A 16 0.74 0.56 9.42
C ALA A 16 -0.24 0.65 10.60
N PRO A 17 0.18 0.47 11.87
CA PRO A 17 -0.71 0.50 13.03
C PRO A 17 -1.55 1.77 13.21
N ASP A 18 -1.07 2.92 12.72
CA ASP A 18 -1.77 4.19 12.77
C ASP A 18 -1.44 5.08 11.56
N LEU A 19 -2.19 6.18 11.39
CA LEU A 19 -2.05 7.08 10.25
C LEU A 19 -0.71 7.82 10.21
N TRP A 20 -0.11 8.11 11.37
CA TRP A 20 1.20 8.74 11.42
C TRP A 20 2.27 7.76 10.91
N GLN A 21 2.18 6.48 11.29
CA GLN A 21 3.06 5.46 10.74
C GLN A 21 2.79 5.15 9.27
N CYS A 22 1.56 5.29 8.77
CA CYS A 22 1.29 5.25 7.33
C CYS A 22 2.03 6.40 6.62
N ARG A 23 2.00 7.61 7.18
CA ARG A 23 2.76 8.75 6.64
C ARG A 23 4.26 8.49 6.63
N GLN A 24 4.80 7.92 7.72
CA GLN A 24 6.22 7.55 7.79
C GLN A 24 6.57 6.47 6.75
N ALA A 25 5.70 5.49 6.54
CA ALA A 25 5.89 4.47 5.53
C ALA A 25 5.91 5.06 4.11
N ALA A 26 5.00 5.99 3.79
CA ALA A 26 5.02 6.70 2.51
C ALA A 26 6.37 7.40 2.28
N ILE A 27 6.82 8.20 3.25
CA ILE A 27 8.08 8.94 3.18
C ILE A 27 9.28 7.99 3.04
N ALA A 28 9.30 6.89 3.80
CA ALA A 28 10.38 5.90 3.74
C ALA A 28 10.47 5.18 2.38
N HIS A 29 9.38 5.17 1.61
CA HIS A 29 9.33 4.62 0.25
C HIS A 29 9.43 5.71 -0.84
N GLY A 30 9.82 6.94 -0.46
CA GLY A 30 10.02 8.05 -1.41
C GLY A 30 8.72 8.61 -1.98
N LEU A 31 7.60 8.39 -1.32
CA LEU A 31 6.30 8.95 -1.70
C LEU A 31 6.03 10.22 -0.90
N ASP A 32 5.37 11.19 -1.54
CA ASP A 32 4.88 12.40 -0.87
C ASP A 32 3.41 12.22 -0.44
N PRO A 33 3.12 12.18 0.87
CA PRO A 33 1.76 12.08 1.41
C PRO A 33 0.78 13.14 0.93
N GLU A 34 1.27 14.28 0.46
CA GLU A 34 0.42 15.41 0.04
C GLU A 34 0.03 15.32 -1.45
N THR A 35 0.79 14.57 -2.25
CA THR A 35 0.57 14.49 -3.71
C THR A 35 0.16 13.10 -4.19
N MET A 36 0.24 12.07 -3.34
CA MET A 36 -0.12 10.72 -3.69
C MET A 36 -1.59 10.59 -4.14
N GLU A 37 -1.79 9.90 -5.26
CA GLU A 37 -3.12 9.57 -5.77
C GLU A 37 -3.35 8.05 -5.77
N ASN A 38 -4.62 7.64 -5.72
CA ASN A 38 -5.01 6.23 -5.71
C ASN A 38 -4.32 5.39 -4.61
N VAL A 39 -4.20 5.96 -3.40
CA VAL A 39 -3.65 5.28 -2.23
C VAL A 39 -4.71 5.02 -1.16
N ARG A 40 -4.50 4.00 -0.34
CA ARG A 40 -5.35 3.73 0.82
C ARG A 40 -4.50 3.43 2.05
N SER A 41 -4.66 4.24 3.10
CA SER A 41 -4.10 3.96 4.42
C SER A 41 -4.92 2.89 5.14
N ILE A 42 -4.25 1.83 5.60
CA ILE A 42 -4.83 0.70 6.30
C ILE A 42 -4.20 0.60 7.67
N THR A 43 -4.99 0.83 8.71
CA THR A 43 -4.56 0.79 10.11
C THR A 43 -5.21 -0.32 10.92
N ASP A 44 -6.13 -1.05 10.32
CA ASP A 44 -6.86 -2.12 10.98
C ASP A 44 -7.16 -3.29 10.03
N ALA A 45 -7.22 -4.50 10.59
CA ALA A 45 -7.40 -5.73 9.83
C ALA A 45 -8.75 -5.78 9.09
N TYR A 46 -9.80 -5.17 9.62
CA TYR A 46 -11.12 -5.15 8.96
C TYR A 46 -11.08 -4.39 7.64
N GLN A 47 -10.21 -3.37 7.50
CA GLN A 47 -10.06 -2.61 6.26
C GLN A 47 -9.41 -3.41 5.12
N LEU A 48 -8.73 -4.53 5.45
CA LEU A 48 -8.16 -5.46 4.46
C LEU A 48 -9.20 -6.43 3.87
N ARG A 49 -10.44 -6.45 4.38
CA ARG A 49 -11.51 -7.26 3.79
C ARG A 49 -11.81 -6.80 2.36
N GLY A 50 -12.02 -7.77 1.48
CA GLY A 50 -12.28 -7.49 0.05
C GLY A 50 -11.03 -7.14 -0.77
N THR A 51 -9.82 -7.25 -0.19
CA THR A 51 -8.57 -7.06 -0.94
C THR A 51 -8.56 -7.93 -2.19
N ARG A 52 -8.40 -7.27 -3.34
CA ARG A 52 -8.38 -7.90 -4.66
C ARG A 52 -7.07 -8.67 -4.85
N PRO A 53 -7.06 -9.81 -5.57
CA PRO A 53 -5.83 -10.57 -5.84
C PRO A 53 -4.71 -9.73 -6.46
N GLY A 54 -3.52 -9.70 -5.86
CA GLY A 54 -2.35 -8.95 -6.33
C GLY A 54 -2.40 -7.43 -6.09
N THR A 55 -3.11 -6.97 -5.06
CA THR A 55 -3.05 -5.57 -4.63
C THR A 55 -1.65 -5.23 -4.08
N PRO A 56 -0.99 -4.17 -4.57
CA PRO A 56 0.31 -3.76 -4.07
C PRO A 56 0.18 -3.11 -2.68
N PHE A 57 1.16 -3.34 -1.81
CA PHE A 57 1.26 -2.64 -0.53
C PHE A 57 2.69 -2.26 -0.18
N ILE A 58 2.81 -1.22 0.64
CA ILE A 58 4.03 -0.84 1.36
C ILE A 58 3.80 -0.87 2.87
N THR A 59 4.89 -1.06 3.60
CA THR A 59 4.95 -1.03 5.06
C THR A 59 6.34 -0.57 5.50
N HIS A 60 6.47 -0.07 6.72
CA HIS A 60 7.74 0.32 7.31
C HIS A 60 7.81 -0.09 8.78
N GLY A 61 8.93 -0.73 9.17
CA GLY A 61 9.19 -1.13 10.55
C GLY A 61 8.25 -2.20 11.11
N ARG A 62 7.67 -3.05 10.26
CA ARG A 62 6.67 -4.06 10.64
C ARG A 62 7.12 -4.98 11.79
N ASP A 63 8.39 -5.35 11.82
CA ASP A 63 9.00 -6.18 12.87
C ASP A 63 8.97 -5.54 14.27
N THR A 64 8.89 -4.21 14.33
CA THR A 64 8.86 -3.45 15.59
C THR A 64 7.45 -3.35 16.18
N TRP A 65 6.40 -3.42 15.35
CA TRP A 65 5.03 -3.17 15.79
C TRP A 65 4.53 -4.21 16.79
N VAL A 66 4.77 -5.49 16.50
CA VAL A 66 4.30 -6.62 17.32
C VAL A 66 4.95 -6.61 18.71
N LYS A 67 6.14 -6.01 18.85
CA LYS A 67 6.82 -5.85 20.13
C LYS A 67 6.29 -4.66 20.94
N ALA A 68 5.83 -3.61 20.24
CA ALA A 68 5.45 -2.34 20.86
C ALA A 68 3.94 -2.23 21.15
N MET A 69 3.09 -2.95 20.44
CA MET A 69 1.64 -2.71 20.41
C MET A 69 0.84 -4.01 20.43
N ALA A 70 0.08 -4.25 21.51
CA ALA A 70 -0.72 -5.47 21.69
C ALA A 70 -1.87 -5.60 20.66
N ASN A 71 -2.36 -4.49 20.12
CA ASN A 71 -3.49 -4.43 19.19
C ASN A 71 -3.11 -4.68 17.71
N VAL A 72 -1.81 -4.80 17.38
CA VAL A 72 -1.36 -4.93 15.98
C VAL A 72 -1.36 -6.38 15.49
N HIS A 73 -1.45 -7.36 16.40
CA HIS A 73 -1.33 -8.78 16.06
C HIS A 73 -2.35 -9.24 14.99
N ALA A 74 -3.59 -8.74 15.05
CA ALA A 74 -4.61 -9.07 14.07
C ALA A 74 -4.31 -8.51 12.68
N LEU A 75 -3.81 -7.28 12.61
CA LEU A 75 -3.40 -6.63 11.37
C LEU A 75 -2.20 -7.37 10.76
N ASP A 76 -1.20 -7.68 11.59
CA ASP A 76 0.00 -8.41 11.18
C ASP A 76 -0.35 -9.81 10.60
N THR A 77 -1.18 -10.56 11.32
CA THR A 77 -1.65 -11.87 10.87
C THR A 77 -2.44 -11.78 9.55
N ALA A 78 -3.27 -10.74 9.39
CA ALA A 78 -4.03 -10.54 8.17
C ALA A 78 -3.13 -10.23 6.97
N ILE A 79 -2.08 -9.43 7.15
CA ILE A 79 -1.09 -9.17 6.10
C ILE A 79 -0.43 -10.48 5.65
N ASP A 80 0.06 -11.29 6.59
CA ASP A 80 0.71 -12.56 6.27
C ASP A 80 -0.21 -13.52 5.51
N LEU A 81 -1.46 -13.65 5.95
CA LEU A 81 -2.45 -14.48 5.27
C LEU A 81 -2.71 -14.00 3.84
N LEU A 82 -2.87 -12.68 3.65
CA LEU A 82 -3.15 -12.10 2.34
C LEU A 82 -1.94 -12.18 1.41
N VAL A 83 -0.72 -12.07 1.91
CA VAL A 83 0.51 -12.29 1.14
C VAL A 83 0.60 -13.76 0.71
N ARG A 84 0.42 -14.70 1.65
CA ARG A 84 0.47 -16.15 1.35
C ARG A 84 -0.59 -16.60 0.34
N THR A 85 -1.75 -15.96 0.34
CA THR A 85 -2.84 -16.25 -0.61
C THR A 85 -2.74 -15.46 -1.92
N GLY A 86 -1.67 -14.67 -2.12
CA GLY A 86 -1.46 -13.87 -3.34
C GLY A 86 -2.42 -12.69 -3.48
N ARG A 87 -3.13 -12.31 -2.41
CA ARG A 87 -4.02 -11.15 -2.39
C ARG A 87 -3.26 -9.85 -2.20
N LEU A 88 -2.27 -9.85 -1.31
CA LEU A 88 -1.31 -8.78 -1.19
C LEU A 88 0.01 -9.18 -1.82
N ARG A 89 0.70 -8.19 -2.39
CA ARG A 89 2.10 -8.29 -2.81
C ARG A 89 2.85 -7.02 -2.45
N VAL A 90 4.14 -7.13 -2.20
CA VAL A 90 4.99 -5.94 -2.03
C VAL A 90 4.92 -5.10 -3.32
N ALA A 91 4.79 -3.78 -3.15
CA ALA A 91 4.79 -2.83 -4.26
C ALA A 91 6.12 -2.90 -5.04
N SER A 92 6.05 -2.86 -6.35
CA SER A 92 7.20 -2.70 -7.24
C SER A 92 7.48 -1.22 -7.48
N SER A 93 8.61 -0.90 -8.10
CA SER A 93 8.92 0.48 -8.51
C SER A 93 7.86 1.08 -9.44
N ASP A 94 7.22 0.25 -10.29
CA ASP A 94 6.13 0.67 -11.18
C ASP A 94 4.88 1.08 -10.39
N ASP A 95 4.52 0.34 -9.34
CA ASP A 95 3.39 0.70 -8.47
C ASP A 95 3.64 2.03 -7.74
N LEU A 96 4.88 2.26 -7.30
CA LEU A 96 5.26 3.48 -6.61
C LEU A 96 5.22 4.68 -7.58
N ALA A 97 5.74 4.51 -8.79
CA ALA A 97 5.68 5.55 -9.81
C ALA A 97 4.23 5.91 -10.20
N ALA A 98 3.34 4.91 -10.28
CA ALA A 98 1.93 5.11 -10.63
C ALA A 98 1.15 5.95 -9.61
N VAL A 99 1.61 6.06 -8.36
CA VAL A 99 0.94 6.84 -7.31
C VAL A 99 1.61 8.17 -7.01
N GLN A 100 2.81 8.43 -7.56
CA GLN A 100 3.54 9.68 -7.33
C GLN A 100 2.95 10.90 -8.05
N GLY A 101 1.85 10.72 -8.79
CA GLY A 101 1.31 11.71 -9.71
C GLY A 101 2.24 11.84 -10.91
N GLU A 102 1.67 11.91 -12.13
CA GLU A 102 2.46 12.39 -13.25
C GLU A 102 2.93 13.79 -12.88
N SER A 103 4.25 13.99 -12.73
CA SER A 103 4.81 15.31 -12.97
C SER A 103 4.45 15.63 -14.41
N VAL A 104 3.36 16.38 -14.59
CA VAL A 104 2.93 16.88 -15.89
C VAL A 104 4.11 17.64 -16.47
N GLY A 105 4.88 16.96 -17.32
CA GLY A 105 5.79 17.58 -18.26
C GLY A 105 4.94 18.27 -19.32
N ALA A 106 4.27 19.36 -18.95
CA ALA A 106 3.76 20.34 -19.90
C ALA A 106 4.94 21.19 -20.34
N GLY A 107 5.76 20.61 -21.23
CA GLY A 107 6.78 21.31 -22.00
C GLY A 107 6.53 21.06 -23.48
N GLN A 108 5.63 21.86 -24.06
CA GLN A 108 5.64 22.21 -25.48
C GLN A 108 5.32 23.70 -25.61
#